data_AF-A0AAD4WIX9-F1
#
_entry.id   AF-A0AAD4WIX9-F1
#
_cell.length_a   1.000
_cell.length_b   1.000
_cell.length_c   1.000
_cell.angle_alpha   90.00
_cell.angle_beta   90.00
_cell.angle_gamma   90.00
#
_symmetry.space_group_name_H-M   'P 1'
#
loop_
_entity.id
_entity.type
_entity.pdbx_description
1 polymer ?
#
loop_
_entity_poly.entity_id
_entity_poly.type
_entity_poly.pdbx_seq_one_letter_code
_entity_poly.pdbx_strand_id
1 'polypeptide(L)'
;MWTINDFPAYGNLSCCVVKGYKACLICGDDTPSHRLKNGHKICYIGHRKWLPINHPYRRQRAAFNGKPEYSIPPEPFTGEEVLHMVENGDRVCWKKKSIFFDLEYWKYLPVRHALDVMHIEKNVCDSIIGTLLEIPGKNKDGIAARLDLLNMRVKTDLQPEYGERRTRLPPGPWNLSKAEKREVCNSFYGMKVPEGYSSNIKNLVSLQDSRLLGLKSHDCHTLMQQLLPVAIRSVLEKPARYAITRLCFFFNAICAKTVDVSKLDKLEEDVVVTLCLLEKYFPPSFFDIMVHLVVHLVREVRLCGPVYFRWMYPFERYMKVLKGYVQNRTRPEGCIAERYIAEEAVEFCTQHLSDVSTVGVPSSQKMGVSKPLSGCTNTEEVLPYIEQHMIHIKTAYPKFRKRTKWLQDKHNSISFNGYASRFKVNLRKTIMAYQKI
;
A
#
# COMPACT_ATOMS: atom_id res chain seq x y z
N MET A 1 14.90 -9.87 -6.79
CA MET A 1 14.53 -8.67 -6.01
C MET A 1 13.40 -7.96 -6.76
N TRP A 2 12.32 -7.56 -6.10
CA TRP A 2 11.19 -6.82 -6.69
C TRP A 2 11.12 -5.40 -6.09
N THR A 3 10.26 -4.53 -6.64
CA THR A 3 9.96 -3.24 -6.01
C THR A 3 8.52 -3.17 -5.48
N ILE A 4 8.27 -2.36 -4.44
CA ILE A 4 6.93 -2.12 -3.88
C ILE A 4 6.74 -0.61 -3.83
N ASN A 5 5.69 -0.13 -4.47
CA ASN A 5 5.43 1.30 -4.62
C ASN A 5 3.92 1.55 -4.65
N ASP A 6 3.52 2.78 -4.32
CA ASP A 6 2.16 3.22 -4.56
C ASP A 6 1.81 3.10 -6.07
N PHE A 7 0.52 2.96 -6.39
CA PHE A 7 0.12 2.64 -7.75
C PHE A 7 0.55 3.70 -8.81
N PRO A 8 0.58 5.00 -8.49
CA PRO A 8 1.20 6.00 -9.38
C PRO A 8 2.70 5.77 -9.62
N ALA A 9 3.53 5.59 -8.59
CA ALA A 9 4.96 5.37 -8.76
C ALA A 9 5.24 3.99 -9.40
N TYR A 10 4.41 2.99 -9.12
CA TYR A 10 4.40 1.72 -9.86
C TYR A 10 4.35 2.00 -11.37
N GLY A 11 3.43 2.85 -11.83
CA GLY A 11 3.30 3.20 -13.25
C GLY A 11 4.55 3.88 -13.80
N ASN A 12 5.17 4.78 -13.03
CA ASN A 12 6.39 5.47 -13.45
C ASN A 12 7.57 4.50 -13.59
N LEU A 13 7.76 3.60 -12.62
CA LEU A 13 8.88 2.65 -12.59
C LEU A 13 8.71 1.53 -13.61
N SER A 14 7.50 0.98 -13.73
CA SER A 14 7.17 -0.01 -14.76
C SER A 14 7.07 0.60 -16.16
N CYS A 15 7.05 1.93 -16.25
CA CYS A 15 6.82 2.68 -17.47
C CYS A 15 5.46 2.35 -18.11
N CYS A 16 4.49 1.94 -17.31
CA CYS A 16 3.17 1.53 -17.74
C CYS A 16 2.09 2.57 -17.40
N VAL A 17 1.02 2.53 -18.20
CA VAL A 17 -0.21 3.24 -17.94
C VAL A 17 -0.90 2.66 -16.71
N VAL A 18 -1.16 3.51 -15.71
CA VAL A 18 -1.86 3.17 -14.44
C VAL A 18 -3.19 3.90 -14.28
N LYS A 19 -3.69 4.48 -15.37
CA LYS A 19 -4.98 5.18 -15.48
C LYS A 19 -5.52 4.95 -16.89
N GLY A 20 -6.83 4.89 -17.06
CA GLY A 20 -7.39 4.65 -18.39
C GLY A 20 -8.01 3.25 -18.49
N TYR A 21 -8.28 2.83 -19.73
CA TYR A 21 -8.89 1.53 -19.98
C TYR A 21 -7.97 0.35 -19.64
N LYS A 22 -6.65 0.56 -19.69
CA LYS A 22 -5.60 -0.46 -19.53
C LYS A 22 -4.76 -0.24 -18.27
N ALA A 23 -5.41 0.21 -17.19
CA ALA A 23 -4.69 0.64 -15.98
C ALA A 23 -4.11 -0.52 -15.16
N CYS A 24 -4.63 -1.74 -15.32
CA CYS A 24 -4.16 -2.90 -14.59
C CYS A 24 -3.06 -3.59 -15.38
N LEU A 25 -1.82 -3.58 -14.88
CA LEU A 25 -0.71 -4.24 -15.56
C LEU A 25 -0.83 -5.75 -15.63
N ILE A 26 -1.52 -6.34 -14.64
CA ILE A 26 -1.70 -7.79 -14.57
C ILE A 26 -2.72 -8.23 -15.63
N CYS A 27 -3.74 -7.41 -15.91
CA CYS A 27 -4.72 -7.69 -16.95
C CYS A 27 -4.32 -7.15 -18.34
N GLY A 28 -3.43 -6.15 -18.41
CA GLY A 28 -3.01 -5.54 -19.66
C GLY A 28 -4.18 -4.95 -20.46
N ASP A 29 -4.27 -5.31 -21.74
CA ASP A 29 -5.33 -4.91 -22.67
C ASP A 29 -6.71 -5.38 -22.24
N ASP A 30 -6.77 -6.53 -21.58
CA ASP A 30 -8.00 -7.20 -21.16
C ASP A 30 -8.51 -6.72 -19.80
N THR A 31 -7.94 -5.60 -19.31
CA THR A 31 -8.40 -4.89 -18.11
C THR A 31 -9.90 -4.61 -18.25
N PRO A 32 -10.75 -5.17 -17.37
CA PRO A 32 -12.19 -5.03 -17.47
C PRO A 32 -12.61 -3.63 -17.06
N SER A 33 -12.71 -2.73 -18.03
CA SER A 33 -12.91 -1.30 -17.80
C SER A 33 -14.11 -0.76 -18.58
N HIS A 34 -14.78 0.25 -18.00
CA HIS A 34 -15.93 0.90 -18.60
C HIS A 34 -15.93 2.39 -18.29
N ARG A 35 -16.17 3.22 -19.31
CA ARG A 35 -16.27 4.67 -19.18
C ARG A 35 -17.70 5.05 -18.79
N LEU A 36 -17.84 5.59 -17.58
CA LEU A 36 -19.10 6.14 -17.09
C LEU A 36 -19.45 7.42 -17.84
N LYS A 37 -20.67 7.46 -18.39
CA LYS A 37 -21.14 8.54 -19.28
C LYS A 37 -21.33 9.86 -18.54
N ASN A 38 -21.92 9.82 -17.34
CA ASN A 38 -22.19 11.00 -16.52
C ASN A 38 -21.08 11.22 -15.49
N GLY A 39 -20.53 10.15 -14.89
CA GLY A 39 -19.44 10.26 -13.95
C GLY A 39 -18.11 10.69 -14.58
N HIS A 40 -17.97 10.59 -15.91
CA HIS A 40 -16.77 10.90 -16.68
C HIS A 40 -15.49 10.27 -16.11
N LYS A 41 -15.64 9.08 -15.53
CA LYS A 41 -14.56 8.29 -14.94
C LYS A 41 -14.54 6.90 -15.57
N ILE A 42 -13.39 6.27 -15.52
CA ILE A 42 -13.28 4.84 -15.86
C ILE A 42 -13.49 4.06 -14.57
N CYS A 43 -14.43 3.14 -14.61
CA CYS A 43 -14.64 2.13 -13.58
C CYS A 43 -14.14 0.78 -14.09
N TYR A 44 -13.86 -0.13 -13.16
CA TYR A 44 -13.29 -1.43 -13.42
C TYR A 44 -14.22 -2.52 -12.91
N ILE A 45 -15.21 -2.87 -13.74
CA ILE A 45 -16.31 -3.80 -13.43
C ILE A 45 -16.23 -5.00 -14.37
N GLY A 46 -16.84 -6.13 -14.01
CA GLY A 46 -16.75 -7.37 -14.80
C GLY A 46 -15.92 -8.45 -14.12
N HIS A 47 -15.88 -8.45 -12.78
CA HIS A 47 -15.14 -9.47 -12.00
C HIS A 47 -15.71 -10.89 -12.19
N ARG A 48 -16.89 -11.00 -12.78
CA ARG A 48 -17.52 -12.28 -13.15
C ARG A 48 -16.66 -13.14 -14.09
N LYS A 49 -15.73 -12.55 -14.86
CA LYS A 49 -14.83 -13.32 -15.72
C LYS A 49 -13.87 -14.22 -14.95
N TRP A 50 -13.64 -13.98 -13.66
CA TRP A 50 -12.86 -14.88 -12.79
C TRP A 50 -13.68 -15.99 -12.13
N LEU A 51 -15.02 -15.99 -12.29
CA LEU A 51 -15.85 -17.09 -11.76
C LEU A 51 -15.77 -18.32 -12.67
N PRO A 52 -16.07 -19.54 -12.17
CA PRO A 52 -16.25 -20.71 -13.03
C PRO A 52 -17.23 -20.46 -14.18
N ILE A 53 -16.99 -21.05 -15.36
CA ILE A 53 -17.81 -20.83 -16.58
C ILE A 53 -19.30 -21.12 -16.35
N ASN A 54 -19.61 -22.13 -15.52
CA ASN A 54 -20.96 -22.53 -15.17
C ASN A 54 -21.58 -21.73 -14.00
N HIS A 55 -20.86 -20.78 -13.41
CA HIS A 55 -21.35 -20.05 -12.24
C HIS A 55 -22.60 -19.20 -12.59
N PRO A 56 -23.69 -19.25 -11.79
CA PRO A 56 -24.95 -18.57 -12.12
C PRO A 56 -24.82 -17.07 -12.39
N TYR A 57 -23.92 -16.38 -11.69
CA TYR A 57 -23.72 -14.92 -11.83
C TYR A 57 -23.30 -14.52 -13.25
N ARG A 58 -22.62 -15.38 -14.01
CA ARG A 58 -22.19 -15.10 -15.38
C ARG A 58 -23.38 -14.82 -16.32
N ARG A 59 -24.57 -15.38 -16.03
CA ARG A 59 -25.79 -15.19 -16.83
C ARG A 59 -26.69 -14.05 -16.32
N GLN A 60 -26.46 -13.54 -15.11
CA GLN A 60 -27.32 -12.53 -14.49
C GLN A 60 -27.08 -11.14 -15.10
N ARG A 61 -27.89 -10.74 -16.09
CA ARG A 61 -27.73 -9.44 -16.78
C ARG A 61 -28.13 -8.27 -15.89
N ALA A 62 -29.35 -8.30 -15.38
CA ALA A 62 -29.97 -7.19 -14.64
C ALA A 62 -29.26 -6.85 -13.32
N ALA A 63 -28.61 -7.83 -12.68
CA ALA A 63 -27.92 -7.63 -11.42
C ALA A 63 -26.54 -6.95 -11.56
N PHE A 64 -25.97 -6.90 -12.77
CA PHE A 64 -24.59 -6.46 -13.01
C PHE A 64 -24.53 -5.30 -14.01
N ASN A 65 -24.02 -5.54 -15.23
CA ASN A 65 -23.77 -4.52 -16.26
C ASN A 65 -24.70 -4.64 -17.47
N GLY A 66 -25.85 -5.32 -17.32
CA GLY A 66 -26.82 -5.53 -18.40
C GLY A 66 -26.41 -6.59 -19.42
N LYS A 67 -25.22 -7.20 -19.31
CA LYS A 67 -24.68 -8.20 -20.24
C LYS A 67 -24.38 -9.53 -19.53
N PRO A 68 -24.45 -10.67 -20.24
CA PRO A 68 -23.85 -11.90 -19.75
C PRO A 68 -22.31 -11.82 -19.85
N GLU A 69 -21.60 -12.65 -19.08
CA GLU A 69 -20.14 -12.72 -19.06
C GLU A 69 -19.64 -14.13 -19.44
N TYR A 70 -19.12 -14.27 -20.66
CA TYR A 70 -18.59 -15.52 -21.19
C TYR A 70 -17.06 -15.53 -21.32
N SER A 71 -16.40 -14.39 -21.06
CA SER A 71 -14.96 -14.26 -21.20
C SER A 71 -14.24 -14.98 -20.07
N ILE A 72 -12.98 -15.33 -20.33
CA ILE A 72 -12.05 -15.88 -19.34
C ILE A 72 -11.26 -14.75 -18.66
N PRO A 73 -10.69 -14.99 -17.46
CA PRO A 73 -9.83 -13.99 -16.85
C PRO A 73 -8.54 -13.83 -17.69
N PRO A 74 -7.99 -12.61 -17.77
CA PRO A 74 -6.77 -12.36 -18.51
C PRO A 74 -5.57 -13.04 -17.87
N GLU A 75 -4.68 -13.55 -18.72
CA GLU A 75 -3.43 -14.16 -18.29
C GLU A 75 -2.34 -13.08 -18.10
N PRO A 76 -1.65 -13.05 -16.95
CA PRO A 76 -0.60 -12.06 -16.72
C PRO A 76 0.63 -12.31 -17.60
N PHE A 77 1.12 -11.28 -18.28
CA PHE A 77 2.34 -11.35 -19.06
C PHE A 77 3.58 -11.67 -18.20
N THR A 78 4.38 -12.62 -18.68
CA THR A 78 5.74 -12.90 -18.21
C THR A 78 6.66 -11.70 -18.42
N GLY A 79 7.79 -11.64 -17.71
CA GLY A 79 8.73 -10.53 -17.90
C GLY A 79 9.41 -10.56 -19.26
N GLU A 80 9.59 -11.73 -19.87
CA GLU A 80 10.15 -11.88 -21.20
C GLU A 80 9.19 -11.39 -22.28
N GLU A 81 7.90 -11.72 -22.18
CA GLU A 81 6.87 -11.18 -23.07
C GLU A 81 6.80 -9.65 -22.95
N VAL A 82 6.82 -9.11 -21.72
CA VAL A 82 6.86 -7.66 -21.53
C VAL A 82 8.10 -7.03 -22.15
N LEU A 83 9.27 -7.64 -21.98
CA LEU A 83 10.52 -7.15 -22.58
C LEU A 83 10.42 -7.11 -24.11
N HIS A 84 9.94 -8.21 -24.71
CA HIS A 84 9.75 -8.32 -26.16
C HIS A 84 8.79 -7.24 -26.69
N MET A 85 7.64 -7.06 -26.03
CA MET A 85 6.66 -6.03 -26.41
C MET A 85 7.23 -4.61 -26.34
N VAL A 86 8.00 -4.28 -25.29
CA VAL A 86 8.55 -2.92 -25.14
C VAL A 86 9.70 -2.62 -26.10
N GLU A 87 10.46 -3.64 -26.51
CA GLU A 87 11.55 -3.51 -27.48
C GLU A 87 11.03 -3.40 -28.91
N ASN A 88 9.99 -4.15 -29.26
CA ASN A 88 9.40 -4.15 -30.60
C ASN A 88 8.43 -3.01 -30.87
N GLY A 89 8.08 -2.23 -29.84
CA GLY A 89 7.20 -1.07 -30.02
C GLY A 89 5.71 -1.41 -30.08
N ASP A 90 5.31 -2.64 -29.75
CA ASP A 90 3.92 -3.05 -29.54
C ASP A 90 3.40 -2.51 -28.20
N ARG A 91 3.29 -1.18 -28.14
CA ARG A 91 3.06 -0.39 -26.93
C ARG A 91 1.58 -0.37 -26.52
N VAL A 92 1.13 -1.52 -26.04
CA VAL A 92 -0.20 -1.77 -25.49
C VAL A 92 -0.52 -0.88 -24.28
N CYS A 93 0.23 -1.05 -23.18
CA CYS A 93 0.09 -0.30 -21.94
C CYS A 93 1.44 0.26 -21.44
N TRP A 94 2.56 -0.15 -22.04
CA TRP A 94 3.90 0.37 -21.74
C TRP A 94 4.27 1.53 -22.66
N LYS A 95 4.71 2.64 -22.06
CA LYS A 95 5.12 3.84 -22.81
C LYS A 95 6.58 3.77 -23.26
N LYS A 96 7.42 3.06 -22.52
CA LYS A 96 8.87 2.90 -22.75
C LYS A 96 9.39 1.65 -22.03
N LYS A 97 10.59 1.20 -22.40
CA LYS A 97 11.34 0.18 -21.66
C LYS A 97 11.79 0.75 -20.32
N SER A 98 11.52 0.03 -19.23
CA SER A 98 12.01 0.39 -17.89
C SER A 98 13.50 0.07 -17.77
N ILE A 99 14.25 0.92 -17.06
CA ILE A 99 15.68 0.70 -16.76
C ILE A 99 15.93 -0.60 -15.99
N PHE A 100 14.93 -1.11 -15.26
CA PHE A 100 15.07 -2.37 -14.55
C PHE A 100 15.27 -3.57 -15.49
N PHE A 101 14.87 -3.47 -16.77
CA PHE A 101 15.17 -4.51 -17.75
C PHE A 101 16.65 -4.59 -18.16
N ASP A 102 17.49 -3.65 -17.72
CA ASP A 102 18.95 -3.77 -17.84
C ASP A 102 19.53 -4.73 -16.78
N LEU A 103 18.75 -5.08 -15.75
CA LEU A 103 19.08 -6.13 -14.80
C LEU A 103 18.72 -7.48 -15.40
N GLU A 104 19.73 -8.33 -15.61
CA GLU A 104 19.58 -9.64 -16.30
C GLU A 104 18.45 -10.51 -15.73
N TYR A 105 18.29 -10.52 -14.40
CA TYR A 105 17.28 -11.34 -13.74
C TYR A 105 15.84 -10.80 -13.87
N TRP A 106 15.65 -9.54 -14.26
CA TRP A 106 14.37 -8.84 -14.12
C TRP A 106 13.26 -9.43 -15.00
N LYS A 107 13.62 -9.85 -16.22
CA LYS A 107 12.68 -10.49 -17.16
C LYS A 107 12.18 -11.86 -16.68
N TYR A 108 12.91 -12.52 -15.79
CA TYR A 108 12.52 -13.81 -15.23
C TYR A 108 11.65 -13.68 -13.97
N LEU A 109 11.40 -12.46 -13.47
CA LEU A 109 10.58 -12.27 -12.28
C LEU A 109 9.07 -12.43 -12.58
N PRO A 110 8.36 -13.34 -11.87
CA PRO A 110 6.91 -13.47 -11.97
C PRO A 110 6.15 -12.24 -11.46
N VAL A 111 6.77 -11.54 -10.48
CA VAL A 111 6.32 -10.25 -9.94
C VAL A 111 7.52 -9.30 -9.95
N ARG A 112 7.46 -8.33 -10.85
CA ARG A 112 8.49 -7.29 -11.01
C ARG A 112 8.25 -6.13 -10.05
N HIS A 113 7.00 -5.71 -9.99
CA HIS A 113 6.51 -4.67 -9.12
C HIS A 113 5.36 -5.27 -8.30
N ALA A 114 5.53 -5.35 -6.98
CA ALA A 114 4.51 -5.91 -6.10
C ALA A 114 3.39 -4.89 -5.85
N LEU A 115 2.18 -5.39 -5.71
CA LEU A 115 1.03 -4.55 -5.35
C LEU A 115 1.15 -4.07 -3.90
N ASP A 116 1.06 -2.77 -3.70
CA ASP A 116 1.09 -2.17 -2.38
C ASP A 116 -0.27 -2.35 -1.67
N VAL A 117 -0.37 -3.44 -0.93
CA VAL A 117 -1.58 -3.80 -0.17
C VAL A 117 -1.95 -2.72 0.84
N MET A 118 -0.97 -1.97 1.36
CA MET A 118 -1.22 -0.88 2.30
C MET A 118 -2.11 0.19 1.69
N HIS A 119 -1.71 0.66 0.51
CA HIS A 119 -2.47 1.69 -0.18
C HIS A 119 -3.75 1.14 -0.81
N ILE A 120 -3.74 -0.10 -1.30
CA ILE A 120 -4.94 -0.73 -1.86
C ILE A 120 -6.04 -0.82 -0.79
N GLU A 121 -5.76 -1.46 0.35
CA GLU A 121 -6.75 -1.64 1.41
C GLU A 121 -7.20 -0.29 1.99
N LYS A 122 -6.29 0.68 2.15
CA LYS A 122 -6.65 2.05 2.55
C LYS A 122 -7.63 2.69 1.58
N ASN A 123 -7.38 2.64 0.27
CA ASN A 123 -8.24 3.26 -0.74
C ASN A 123 -9.62 2.56 -0.83
N VAL A 124 -9.64 1.24 -0.67
CA VAL A 124 -10.87 0.46 -0.57
C VAL A 124 -11.68 0.87 0.67
N CYS A 125 -11.03 0.96 1.83
CA CYS A 125 -11.64 1.45 3.07
C CYS A 125 -12.22 2.86 2.91
N ASP A 126 -11.42 3.79 2.34
CA ASP A 126 -11.84 5.16 2.07
C ASP A 126 -13.08 5.21 1.16
N SER A 127 -13.15 4.33 0.15
CA SER A 127 -14.30 4.22 -0.75
C SER A 127 -15.54 3.66 -0.05
N ILE A 128 -15.39 2.66 0.82
CA ILE A 128 -16.49 2.09 1.59
C ILE A 128 -17.03 3.11 2.59
N ILE A 129 -16.18 3.60 3.49
CA ILE A 129 -16.56 4.58 4.51
C ILE A 129 -17.10 5.86 3.87
N GLY A 130 -16.45 6.33 2.80
CA GLY A 130 -16.87 7.52 2.07
C GLY A 130 -18.26 7.38 1.48
N THR A 131 -18.62 6.18 1.00
CA THR A 131 -19.95 5.90 0.44
C THR A 131 -20.99 5.69 1.54
N LEU A 132 -20.70 4.88 2.57
CA LEU A 132 -21.66 4.59 3.66
C LEU A 132 -22.03 5.84 4.46
N LEU A 133 -21.04 6.70 4.75
CA LEU A 133 -21.21 7.92 5.56
C LEU A 133 -21.39 9.18 4.69
N GLU A 134 -21.48 9.04 3.36
CA GLU A 134 -21.63 10.14 2.40
C GLU A 134 -20.61 11.27 2.59
N ILE A 135 -19.33 10.90 2.81
CA ILE A 135 -18.26 11.88 3.07
C ILE A 135 -17.99 12.69 1.80
N PRO A 136 -18.04 14.04 1.84
CA PRO A 136 -17.76 14.88 0.69
C PRO A 136 -16.40 14.56 0.05
N GLY A 137 -16.37 14.45 -1.27
CA GLY A 137 -15.17 14.12 -2.05
C GLY A 137 -14.75 12.64 -2.04
N LYS A 138 -15.25 11.82 -1.10
CA LYS A 138 -15.00 10.37 -1.05
C LYS A 138 -16.22 9.53 -1.42
N ASN A 139 -17.42 10.09 -1.28
CA ASN A 139 -18.66 9.43 -1.63
C ASN A 139 -18.67 8.99 -3.11
N LYS A 140 -18.89 7.69 -3.34
CA LYS A 140 -18.98 7.12 -4.69
C LYS A 140 -20.41 7.15 -5.23
N ASP A 141 -21.38 7.57 -4.44
CA ASP A 141 -22.80 7.56 -4.78
C ASP A 141 -23.38 8.99 -4.85
N GLY A 142 -23.58 9.49 -6.07
CA GLY A 142 -24.19 10.79 -6.30
C GLY A 142 -25.04 10.78 -7.57
N ILE A 143 -25.59 11.94 -7.95
CA ILE A 143 -26.48 12.08 -9.12
C ILE A 143 -25.87 11.44 -10.38
N ALA A 144 -24.60 11.74 -10.67
CA ALA A 144 -23.91 11.16 -11.82
C ALA A 144 -23.86 9.62 -11.77
N ALA A 145 -23.55 9.03 -10.61
CA ALA A 145 -23.52 7.58 -10.44
C ALA A 145 -24.90 6.94 -10.65
N ARG A 146 -25.98 7.59 -10.18
CA ARG A 146 -27.36 7.14 -10.38
C ARG A 146 -27.80 7.25 -11.84
N LEU A 147 -27.41 8.30 -12.54
CA LEU A 147 -27.63 8.43 -13.99
C LEU A 147 -26.82 7.39 -14.78
N ASP A 148 -25.64 7.01 -14.31
CA ASP A 148 -24.84 5.95 -14.95
C ASP A 148 -25.50 4.58 -14.81
N LEU A 149 -26.12 4.27 -13.66
CA LEU A 149 -26.94 3.07 -13.48
C LEU A 149 -28.08 3.02 -14.52
N LEU A 150 -28.78 4.13 -14.74
CA LEU A 150 -29.85 4.23 -15.75
C LEU A 150 -29.33 4.02 -17.17
N ASN A 151 -28.21 4.65 -17.52
CA ASN A 151 -27.57 4.45 -18.84
C ASN A 151 -27.16 3.00 -19.06
N MET A 152 -26.74 2.30 -18.01
CA MET A 152 -26.41 0.87 -18.04
C MET A 152 -27.64 -0.05 -17.96
N ARG A 153 -28.85 0.52 -17.80
CA ARG A 153 -30.14 -0.20 -17.66
C ARG A 153 -30.14 -1.19 -16.49
N VAL A 154 -29.53 -0.81 -15.38
CA VAL A 154 -29.48 -1.61 -14.15
C VAL A 154 -29.89 -0.76 -12.96
N LYS A 155 -30.56 -1.37 -11.97
CA LYS A 155 -31.06 -0.67 -10.77
C LYS A 155 -31.86 0.58 -11.11
N THR A 156 -32.79 0.48 -12.07
CA THR A 156 -33.56 1.62 -12.59
C THR A 156 -34.51 2.22 -11.56
N ASP A 157 -34.88 1.44 -10.55
CA ASP A 157 -35.59 1.85 -9.34
C ASP A 157 -34.83 2.90 -8.49
N LEU A 158 -33.52 3.02 -8.70
CA LEU A 158 -32.65 3.96 -7.99
C LEU A 158 -32.45 5.30 -8.72
N GLN A 159 -33.29 5.62 -9.71
CA GLN A 159 -33.19 6.87 -10.47
C GLN A 159 -33.33 8.13 -9.61
N PRO A 160 -32.64 9.24 -9.95
CA PRO A 160 -32.87 10.51 -9.28
C PRO A 160 -34.32 10.99 -9.42
N GLU A 161 -34.93 11.40 -8.32
CA GLU A 161 -36.25 12.03 -8.26
C GLU A 161 -36.05 13.56 -8.30
N TYR A 162 -36.43 14.20 -9.41
CA TYR A 162 -36.33 15.65 -9.56
C TYR A 162 -37.55 16.34 -8.96
N GLY A 163 -37.41 16.89 -7.75
CA GLY A 163 -38.40 17.79 -7.16
C GLY A 163 -38.10 19.26 -7.45
N GLU A 164 -39.07 20.14 -7.20
CA GLU A 164 -38.97 21.59 -7.48
C GLU A 164 -37.77 22.27 -6.80
N ARG A 165 -37.41 21.86 -5.58
CA ARG A 165 -36.35 22.48 -4.78
C ARG A 165 -35.08 21.65 -4.65
N ARG A 166 -35.18 20.33 -4.76
CA ARG A 166 -34.05 19.42 -4.57
C ARG A 166 -34.24 18.11 -5.33
N THR A 167 -33.16 17.61 -5.88
CA THR A 167 -33.07 16.23 -6.37
C THR A 167 -32.94 15.29 -5.18
N ARG A 168 -33.83 14.31 -5.09
CA ARG A 168 -33.77 13.23 -4.09
C ARG A 168 -33.20 11.98 -4.74
N LEU A 169 -32.33 11.27 -4.02
CA LEU A 169 -31.82 9.98 -4.45
C LEU A 169 -32.50 8.88 -3.61
N PRO A 170 -33.23 7.93 -4.23
CA PRO A 170 -33.76 6.78 -3.52
C PRO A 170 -32.64 5.98 -2.84
N PRO A 171 -32.82 5.53 -1.59
CA PRO A 171 -31.79 4.77 -0.89
C PRO A 171 -31.58 3.41 -1.57
N GLY A 172 -30.33 3.10 -1.89
CA GLY A 172 -29.90 1.76 -2.30
C GLY A 172 -29.42 0.94 -1.10
N PRO A 173 -29.07 -0.34 -1.29
CA PRO A 173 -28.65 -1.25 -0.22
C PRO A 173 -27.42 -0.81 0.59
N TRP A 174 -26.64 0.13 0.05
CA TRP A 174 -25.43 0.68 0.67
C TRP A 174 -25.68 1.99 1.42
N ASN A 175 -26.86 2.60 1.30
CA ASN A 175 -27.16 3.85 1.97
C ASN A 175 -27.62 3.59 3.41
N LEU A 176 -27.12 4.41 4.32
CA LEU A 176 -27.56 4.46 5.71
C LEU A 176 -28.44 5.70 5.92
N SER A 177 -29.51 5.55 6.69
CA SER A 177 -30.26 6.69 7.21
C SER A 177 -29.39 7.56 8.12
N LYS A 178 -29.84 8.78 8.41
CA LYS A 178 -29.11 9.69 9.32
C LYS A 178 -28.95 9.08 10.73
N ALA A 179 -29.95 8.34 11.20
CA ALA A 179 -29.88 7.64 12.48
C ALA A 179 -28.84 6.51 12.43
N GLU A 180 -28.85 5.69 11.38
CA GLU A 180 -27.90 4.59 11.21
C GLU A 180 -26.45 5.08 11.05
N LYS A 181 -26.20 6.18 10.33
CA LYS A 181 -24.86 6.80 10.27
C LYS A 181 -24.36 7.22 11.64
N ARG A 182 -25.25 7.75 12.48
CA ARG A 182 -24.93 8.11 13.86
C ARG A 182 -24.63 6.88 14.70
N GLU A 183 -25.37 5.78 14.54
CA GLU A 183 -25.08 4.52 15.20
C GLU A 183 -23.72 3.93 14.80
N VAL A 184 -23.36 3.97 13.51
CA VAL A 184 -22.01 3.58 13.06
C VAL A 184 -20.94 4.42 13.75
N CYS A 185 -21.11 5.74 13.79
CA CYS A 185 -20.14 6.64 14.41
C CYS A 185 -20.07 6.44 15.93
N ASN A 186 -21.20 6.23 16.60
CA ASN A 186 -21.27 5.91 18.02
C ASN A 186 -20.56 4.59 18.32
N SER A 187 -20.71 3.58 17.45
CA SER A 187 -19.99 2.32 17.56
C SER A 187 -18.48 2.56 17.56
N PHE A 188 -17.95 3.28 16.57
CA PHE A 188 -16.52 3.63 16.53
C PHE A 188 -16.07 4.51 17.69
N TYR A 189 -16.91 5.45 18.14
CA TYR A 189 -16.60 6.34 19.26
C TYR A 189 -16.48 5.57 20.58
N GLY A 190 -17.31 4.54 20.77
CA GLY A 190 -17.34 3.70 21.96
C GLY A 190 -16.37 2.51 21.94
N MET A 191 -15.77 2.18 20.80
CA MET A 191 -14.83 1.07 20.67
C MET A 191 -13.57 1.29 21.51
N LYS A 192 -13.23 0.28 22.30
CA LYS A 192 -11.97 0.20 23.05
C LYS A 192 -11.15 -0.98 22.52
N VAL A 193 -9.85 -0.75 22.38
CA VAL A 193 -8.87 -1.76 21.94
C VAL A 193 -7.72 -1.83 22.95
N PRO A 194 -6.95 -2.93 22.98
CA PRO A 194 -5.76 -3.02 23.82
C PRO A 194 -4.75 -1.90 23.54
N GLU A 195 -3.94 -1.57 24.53
CA GLU A 195 -2.86 -0.59 24.36
C GLU A 195 -1.88 -1.03 23.25
N GLY A 196 -1.46 -0.07 22.43
CA GLY A 196 -0.56 -0.32 21.29
C GLY A 196 -1.21 -0.99 20.08
N TYR A 197 -2.51 -1.33 20.14
CA TYR A 197 -3.20 -2.00 19.04
C TYR A 197 -3.51 -1.08 17.84
N SER A 198 -4.08 0.10 18.10
CA SER A 198 -4.37 1.10 17.07
C SER A 198 -4.27 2.51 17.64
N SER A 199 -4.40 3.51 16.75
CA SER A 199 -4.67 4.87 17.21
C SER A 199 -6.01 4.93 17.96
N ASN A 200 -6.20 5.97 18.76
CA ASN A 200 -7.46 6.18 19.46
C ASN A 200 -8.56 6.57 18.46
N ILE A 201 -9.36 5.58 18.04
CA ILE A 201 -10.43 5.73 17.04
C ILE A 201 -11.44 6.80 17.42
N LYS A 202 -11.69 7.02 18.72
CA LYS A 202 -12.57 8.09 19.21
C LYS A 202 -12.17 9.46 18.66
N ASN A 203 -10.86 9.73 18.54
CA ASN A 203 -10.35 11.01 18.03
C ASN A 203 -10.56 11.18 16.53
N LEU A 204 -10.94 10.11 15.83
CA LEU A 204 -11.19 10.09 14.39
C LEU A 204 -12.68 10.18 14.07
N VAL A 205 -13.56 10.31 15.08
CA VAL A 205 -15.02 10.36 14.91
C VAL A 205 -15.54 11.78 15.12
N SER A 206 -16.26 12.33 14.14
CA SER A 206 -17.12 13.51 14.33
C SER A 206 -18.57 13.07 14.48
N LEU A 207 -19.10 13.12 15.71
CA LEU A 207 -20.51 12.79 15.98
C LEU A 207 -21.47 13.86 15.44
N GLN A 208 -21.06 15.13 15.46
CA GLN A 208 -21.83 16.25 14.91
C GLN A 208 -22.08 16.05 13.42
N ASP A 209 -21.03 15.70 12.68
CA ASP A 209 -21.11 15.47 11.24
C ASP A 209 -21.48 14.02 10.87
N SER A 210 -21.51 13.11 11.85
CA SER A 210 -21.70 11.67 11.66
C SER A 210 -20.75 11.07 10.60
N ARG A 211 -19.45 11.38 10.71
CA ARG A 211 -18.41 10.91 9.80
C ARG A 211 -17.08 10.64 10.50
N LEU A 212 -16.21 9.89 9.83
CA LEU A 212 -14.82 9.68 10.24
C LEU A 212 -13.90 10.73 9.60
N LEU A 213 -12.89 11.18 10.35
CA LEU A 213 -11.95 12.23 9.98
C LEU A 213 -10.51 11.73 10.05
N GLY A 214 -9.68 12.18 9.11
CA GLY A 214 -8.23 12.06 9.21
C GLY A 214 -7.65 10.64 9.24
N LEU A 215 -8.40 9.62 8.80
CA LEU A 215 -7.94 8.23 8.77
C LEU A 215 -6.63 8.09 7.99
N LYS A 216 -5.61 7.55 8.64
CA LYS A 216 -4.35 7.13 8.01
C LYS A 216 -4.43 5.68 7.59
N SER A 217 -3.43 5.19 6.86
CA SER A 217 -3.37 3.80 6.38
C SER A 217 -3.65 2.82 7.52
N HIS A 218 -2.90 2.91 8.63
CA HIS A 218 -3.05 2.01 9.78
C HIS A 218 -4.47 1.99 10.37
N ASP A 219 -5.14 3.15 10.42
CA ASP A 219 -6.51 3.25 10.92
C ASP A 219 -7.46 2.53 9.96
N CYS A 220 -7.31 2.73 8.65
CA CYS A 220 -8.08 2.03 7.62
C CYS A 220 -7.90 0.51 7.68
N HIS A 221 -6.67 0.01 7.88
CA HIS A 221 -6.41 -1.43 8.05
C HIS A 221 -7.09 -1.98 9.30
N THR A 222 -6.98 -1.26 10.42
CA THR A 222 -7.65 -1.65 11.67
C THR A 222 -9.17 -1.72 11.47
N LEU A 223 -9.74 -0.73 10.77
CA LEU A 223 -11.15 -0.70 10.42
C LEU A 223 -11.53 -1.89 9.54
N MET A 224 -10.86 -2.08 8.40
CA MET A 224 -11.20 -3.12 7.43
C MET A 224 -11.06 -4.53 8.01
N GLN A 225 -10.02 -4.79 8.78
CA GLN A 225 -9.72 -6.16 9.21
C GLN A 225 -10.59 -6.60 10.40
N GLN A 226 -11.04 -5.66 11.24
CA GLN A 226 -11.59 -6.00 12.57
C GLN A 226 -12.81 -5.17 12.97
N LEU A 227 -12.76 -3.85 12.84
CA LEU A 227 -13.77 -2.99 13.47
C LEU A 227 -15.00 -2.72 12.60
N LEU A 228 -14.82 -2.57 11.28
CA LEU A 228 -15.89 -2.22 10.36
C LEU A 228 -17.03 -3.24 10.35
N PRO A 229 -16.78 -4.58 10.28
CA PRO A 229 -17.86 -5.57 10.35
C PRO A 229 -18.73 -5.47 11.60
N VAL A 230 -18.12 -5.07 12.73
CA VAL A 230 -18.82 -4.87 13.99
C VAL A 230 -19.69 -3.61 13.92
N ALA A 231 -19.14 -2.50 13.44
CA ALA A 231 -19.83 -1.22 13.39
C ALA A 231 -21.06 -1.22 12.45
N ILE A 232 -21.03 -2.00 11.37
CA ILE A 232 -22.14 -2.09 10.41
C ILE A 232 -23.14 -3.21 10.71
N ARG A 233 -22.89 -4.02 11.76
CA ARG A 233 -23.56 -5.32 11.97
C ARG A 233 -25.08 -5.23 12.05
N SER A 234 -25.60 -4.23 12.77
CA SER A 234 -27.04 -4.06 13.04
C SER A 234 -27.73 -3.04 12.14
N VAL A 235 -26.96 -2.22 11.41
CA VAL A 235 -27.48 -1.03 10.71
C VAL A 235 -27.53 -1.18 9.20
N LEU A 236 -26.57 -1.88 8.58
CA LEU A 236 -26.50 -1.97 7.13
C LEU A 236 -27.35 -3.12 6.60
N GLU A 237 -28.04 -2.93 5.48
CA GLU A 237 -28.88 -3.95 4.86
C GLU A 237 -28.08 -5.25 4.62
N LYS A 238 -28.72 -6.40 4.89
CA LYS A 238 -28.07 -7.73 4.89
C LYS A 238 -27.22 -8.00 3.65
N PRO A 239 -27.65 -7.71 2.40
CA PRO A 239 -26.86 -8.02 1.22
C PRO A 239 -25.55 -7.20 1.13
N ALA A 240 -25.63 -5.88 1.34
CA ALA A 240 -24.45 -5.00 1.33
C ALA A 240 -23.52 -5.28 2.51
N ARG A 241 -24.09 -5.50 3.69
CA ARG A 241 -23.35 -5.88 4.91
C ARG A 241 -22.57 -7.17 4.72
N TYR A 242 -23.19 -8.18 4.11
CA TYR A 242 -22.54 -9.45 3.84
C TYR A 242 -21.37 -9.29 2.85
N ALA A 243 -21.53 -8.50 1.79
CA ALA A 243 -20.46 -8.23 0.83
C ALA A 243 -19.26 -7.51 1.48
N ILE A 244 -19.50 -6.46 2.28
CA ILE A 244 -18.44 -5.75 3.00
C ILE A 244 -17.76 -6.68 4.02
N THR A 245 -18.53 -7.43 4.80
CA THR A 245 -17.98 -8.34 5.83
C THR A 245 -17.07 -9.41 5.22
N ARG A 246 -17.44 -9.98 4.06
CA ARG A 246 -16.57 -10.90 3.33
C ARG A 246 -15.26 -10.24 2.90
N LEU A 247 -15.32 -8.99 2.40
CA LEU A 247 -14.13 -8.26 1.99
C LEU A 247 -13.22 -7.96 3.20
N CYS A 248 -13.79 -7.59 4.33
CA CYS A 248 -13.09 -7.41 5.60
C CYS A 248 -12.35 -8.69 6.04
N PHE A 249 -13.03 -9.84 6.00
CA PHE A 249 -12.42 -11.14 6.33
C PHE A 249 -11.34 -11.54 5.33
N PHE A 250 -11.52 -11.22 4.05
CA PHE A 250 -10.47 -11.42 3.05
C PHE A 250 -9.21 -10.62 3.38
N PHE A 251 -9.32 -9.31 3.65
CA PHE A 251 -8.16 -8.49 4.03
C PHE A 251 -7.51 -8.98 5.33
N ASN A 252 -8.32 -9.34 6.33
CA ASN A 252 -7.80 -9.91 7.57
C ASN A 252 -7.00 -11.21 7.32
N ALA A 253 -7.46 -12.07 6.40
CA ALA A 253 -6.77 -13.31 6.07
C ALA A 253 -5.44 -13.09 5.32
N ILE A 254 -5.42 -12.25 4.27
CA ILE A 254 -4.18 -12.04 3.48
C ILE A 254 -3.13 -11.22 4.24
N CYS A 255 -3.56 -10.36 5.16
CA CYS A 255 -2.69 -9.49 5.96
C CYS A 255 -2.15 -10.17 7.22
N ALA A 256 -2.49 -11.44 7.45
CA ALA A 256 -1.96 -12.23 8.55
C ALA A 256 -0.43 -12.40 8.44
N LYS A 257 0.23 -12.60 9.60
CA LYS A 257 1.68 -12.81 9.67
C LYS A 257 2.12 -14.10 8.97
N THR A 258 1.26 -15.10 8.99
CA THR A 258 1.47 -16.40 8.35
C THR A 258 0.32 -16.66 7.39
N VAL A 259 0.61 -17.38 6.31
CA VAL A 259 -0.35 -17.70 5.27
C VAL A 259 -0.36 -19.21 5.09
N ASP A 260 -1.56 -19.79 5.13
CA ASP A 260 -1.80 -21.19 4.85
C ASP A 260 -2.00 -21.37 3.34
N VAL A 261 -0.98 -21.92 2.66
CA VAL A 261 -0.97 -22.10 1.21
C VAL A 261 -2.15 -22.95 0.73
N SER A 262 -2.59 -23.94 1.52
CA SER A 262 -3.71 -24.82 1.18
C SER A 262 -5.06 -24.09 1.07
N LYS A 263 -5.17 -22.90 1.67
CA LYS A 263 -6.38 -22.08 1.66
C LYS A 263 -6.39 -21.01 0.58
N LEU A 264 -5.28 -20.79 -0.14
CA LEU A 264 -5.16 -19.70 -1.10
C LEU A 264 -6.16 -19.84 -2.25
N ASP A 265 -6.34 -21.04 -2.80
CA ASP A 265 -7.29 -21.25 -3.90
C ASP A 265 -8.72 -20.91 -3.46
N LYS A 266 -9.09 -21.34 -2.24
CA LYS A 266 -10.40 -20.99 -1.68
C LYS A 266 -10.55 -19.48 -1.45
N LEU A 267 -9.49 -18.84 -0.98
CA LEU A 267 -9.46 -17.39 -0.75
C LEU A 267 -9.59 -16.60 -2.07
N GLU A 268 -9.00 -17.10 -3.15
CA GLU A 268 -9.12 -16.56 -4.51
C GLU A 268 -10.56 -16.68 -5.03
N GLU A 269 -11.18 -17.85 -4.91
CA GLU A 269 -12.60 -18.03 -5.25
C GLU A 269 -13.48 -17.07 -4.44
N ASP A 270 -13.25 -16.98 -3.13
CA ASP A 270 -14.10 -16.22 -2.24
C ASP A 270 -13.98 -14.72 -2.45
N VAL A 271 -12.80 -14.20 -2.81
CA VAL A 271 -12.63 -12.77 -3.13
C VAL A 271 -13.28 -12.41 -4.46
N VAL A 272 -13.23 -13.30 -5.45
CA VAL A 272 -13.92 -13.09 -6.74
C VAL A 272 -15.43 -13.01 -6.53
N VAL A 273 -16.01 -13.93 -5.74
CA VAL A 273 -17.43 -13.87 -5.38
C VAL A 273 -17.74 -12.59 -4.61
N THR A 274 -16.85 -12.16 -3.71
CA THR A 274 -17.01 -10.93 -2.92
C THR A 274 -17.04 -9.69 -3.81
N LEU A 275 -16.13 -9.57 -4.78
CA LEU A 275 -16.12 -8.47 -5.75
C LEU A 275 -17.38 -8.48 -6.63
N CYS A 276 -17.88 -9.66 -7.00
CA CYS A 276 -19.15 -9.78 -7.72
C CYS A 276 -20.35 -9.35 -6.88
N LEU A 277 -20.38 -9.68 -5.57
CA LEU A 277 -21.43 -9.22 -4.67
C LEU A 277 -21.38 -7.70 -4.53
N LEU A 278 -20.18 -7.12 -4.38
CA LEU A 278 -20.02 -5.68 -4.38
C LEU A 278 -20.53 -5.07 -5.68
N GLU A 279 -20.22 -5.64 -6.85
CA GLU A 279 -20.69 -5.12 -8.16
C GLU A 279 -22.21 -5.20 -8.28
N LYS A 280 -22.80 -6.26 -7.72
CA LYS A 280 -24.24 -6.43 -7.65
C LYS A 280 -24.91 -5.37 -6.80
N TYR A 281 -24.31 -4.98 -5.69
CA TYR A 281 -24.94 -4.02 -4.77
C TYR A 281 -24.49 -2.59 -5.03
N PHE A 282 -23.21 -2.26 -5.08
CA PHE A 282 -22.70 -0.88 -5.15
C PHE A 282 -22.81 -0.24 -6.56
N PRO A 283 -22.75 1.10 -6.65
CA PRO A 283 -22.72 1.79 -7.93
C PRO A 283 -21.37 1.57 -8.66
N PRO A 284 -21.34 1.58 -10.01
CA PRO A 284 -20.13 1.37 -10.81
C PRO A 284 -18.96 2.30 -10.45
N SER A 285 -19.26 3.54 -10.05
CA SER A 285 -18.28 4.54 -9.58
C SER A 285 -17.47 4.10 -8.36
N PHE A 286 -17.95 3.11 -7.59
CA PHE A 286 -17.21 2.49 -6.49
C PHE A 286 -15.97 1.74 -6.99
N PHE A 287 -16.05 1.14 -8.19
CA PHE A 287 -15.02 0.28 -8.75
C PHE A 287 -13.93 1.08 -9.45
N ASP A 288 -13.11 1.78 -8.66
CA ASP A 288 -11.86 2.32 -9.17
C ASP A 288 -10.77 1.23 -9.28
N ILE A 289 -9.59 1.63 -9.77
CA ILE A 289 -8.49 0.69 -10.02
C ILE A 289 -8.05 -0.02 -8.74
N MET A 290 -8.15 0.63 -7.57
CA MET A 290 -7.71 0.03 -6.31
C MET A 290 -8.64 -1.12 -5.89
N VAL A 291 -9.96 -0.98 -6.12
CA VAL A 291 -10.92 -2.06 -5.91
C VAL A 291 -10.65 -3.22 -6.86
N HIS A 292 -10.32 -2.93 -8.12
CA HIS A 292 -10.01 -3.97 -9.10
C HIS A 292 -8.76 -4.79 -8.73
N LEU A 293 -7.69 -4.13 -8.27
CA LEU A 293 -6.44 -4.80 -7.89
C LEU A 293 -6.62 -5.85 -6.78
N VAL A 294 -7.70 -5.77 -5.99
CA VAL A 294 -8.05 -6.77 -4.97
C VAL A 294 -8.13 -8.19 -5.54
N VAL A 295 -8.62 -8.34 -6.78
CA VAL A 295 -8.73 -9.66 -7.44
C VAL A 295 -7.38 -10.35 -7.64
N HIS A 296 -6.29 -9.58 -7.66
CA HIS A 296 -4.94 -10.08 -7.89
C HIS A 296 -4.13 -10.32 -6.61
N LEU A 297 -4.66 -9.94 -5.44
CA LEU A 297 -3.89 -10.00 -4.19
C LEU A 297 -3.55 -11.43 -3.77
N VAL A 298 -4.40 -12.41 -4.07
CA VAL A 298 -4.09 -13.82 -3.77
C VAL A 298 -2.93 -14.33 -4.62
N ARG A 299 -2.90 -14.00 -5.91
CA ARG A 299 -1.74 -14.25 -6.79
C ARG A 299 -0.46 -13.64 -6.20
N GLU A 300 -0.51 -12.39 -5.75
CA GLU A 300 0.64 -11.70 -5.15
C GLU A 300 1.12 -12.41 -3.88
N VAL A 301 0.22 -12.90 -3.03
CA VAL A 301 0.58 -13.67 -1.84
C VAL A 301 1.17 -15.02 -2.19
N ARG A 302 0.63 -15.71 -3.20
CA ARG A 302 1.14 -16.99 -3.70
C ARG A 302 2.57 -16.88 -4.22
N LEU A 303 2.89 -15.78 -4.92
CA LEU A 303 4.19 -15.58 -5.57
C LEU A 303 5.25 -14.93 -4.67
N CYS A 304 4.84 -14.02 -3.78
CA CYS A 304 5.77 -13.22 -2.99
C CYS A 304 5.71 -13.49 -1.48
N GLY A 305 4.85 -14.41 -1.04
CA GLY A 305 4.64 -14.74 0.37
C GLY A 305 3.75 -13.73 1.12
N PRO A 306 3.71 -13.82 2.46
CA PRO A 306 2.81 -13.03 3.30
C PRO A 306 2.94 -11.52 3.07
N VAL A 307 1.80 -10.81 3.10
CA VAL A 307 1.77 -9.34 3.00
C VAL A 307 2.55 -8.68 4.14
N TYR A 308 2.63 -9.35 5.29
CA TYR A 308 3.33 -8.85 6.48
C TYR A 308 4.78 -8.41 6.22
N PHE A 309 5.50 -9.08 5.32
CA PHE A 309 6.89 -8.73 4.98
C PHE A 309 7.02 -7.67 3.88
N ARG A 310 5.88 -7.20 3.35
CA ARG A 310 5.79 -6.32 2.19
C ARG A 310 5.04 -5.02 2.51
N TRP A 311 4.87 -4.71 3.80
CA TRP A 311 4.29 -3.45 4.24
C TRP A 311 5.19 -2.27 3.93
N MET A 312 4.59 -1.18 3.44
CA MET A 312 5.29 0.09 3.22
C MET A 312 5.45 0.94 4.49
N TYR A 313 4.84 0.55 5.63
CA TYR A 313 4.91 1.32 6.88
C TYR A 313 6.34 1.68 7.32
N PRO A 314 7.32 0.75 7.37
CA PRO A 314 8.66 1.09 7.85
C PRO A 314 9.32 2.11 6.92
N PHE A 315 9.17 1.92 5.61
CA PHE A 315 9.72 2.80 4.59
C PHE A 315 9.11 4.20 4.64
N GLU A 316 7.78 4.32 4.70
CA GLU A 316 7.12 5.62 4.81
C GLU A 316 7.46 6.36 6.11
N ARG A 317 7.54 5.63 7.23
CA ARG A 317 7.95 6.23 8.51
C ARG A 317 9.38 6.74 8.45
N TYR A 318 10.29 5.96 7.87
CA TYR A 318 11.67 6.38 7.68
C TYR A 318 11.78 7.58 6.73
N MET A 319 11.08 7.56 5.60
CA MET A 319 11.02 8.69 4.68
C MET A 319 10.47 9.96 5.34
N LYS A 320 9.49 9.83 6.25
CA LYS A 320 9.01 10.96 7.05
C LYS A 320 10.11 11.54 7.95
N VAL A 321 10.94 10.71 8.56
CA VAL A 321 12.09 11.14 9.36
C VAL A 321 13.08 11.91 8.48
N LEU A 322 13.49 11.33 7.34
CA LEU A 322 14.39 11.99 6.39
C LEU A 322 13.85 13.33 5.89
N LYS A 323 12.54 13.41 5.63
CA LYS A 323 11.88 14.66 5.26
C LYS A 323 12.00 15.73 6.34
N GLY A 324 12.02 15.33 7.61
CA GLY A 324 12.25 16.23 8.75
C GLY A 324 13.67 16.81 8.80
N TYR A 325 14.66 16.13 8.21
CA TYR A 325 16.02 16.63 8.12
C TYR A 325 16.19 17.76 7.10
N VAL A 326 15.30 17.86 6.12
CA VAL A 326 15.40 18.86 5.04
C VAL A 326 15.06 20.25 5.57
N GLN A 327 16.06 20.97 6.06
CA GLN A 327 15.93 22.37 6.50
C GLN A 327 16.07 23.38 5.35
N ASN A 328 16.83 23.03 4.30
CA ASN A 328 16.97 23.83 3.09
C ASN A 328 16.56 23.02 1.85
N ARG A 329 15.43 23.40 1.24
CA ARG A 329 14.87 22.74 0.05
C ARG A 329 15.72 22.89 -1.22
N THR A 330 16.66 23.83 -1.27
CA THR A 330 17.58 23.98 -2.40
C THR A 330 18.74 22.97 -2.37
N ARG A 331 18.98 22.35 -1.21
CA ARG A 331 20.04 21.35 -1.00
C ARG A 331 19.55 20.23 -0.06
N PRO A 332 18.47 19.51 -0.42
CA PRO A 332 17.86 18.52 0.46
C PRO A 332 18.82 17.37 0.80
N GLU A 333 19.66 16.96 -0.14
CA GLU A 333 20.67 15.91 0.03
C GLU A 333 21.70 16.29 1.10
N GLY A 334 22.16 17.54 1.07
CA GLY A 334 23.12 18.07 2.03
C GLY A 334 22.54 18.12 3.44
N CYS A 335 21.29 18.56 3.57
CA CYS A 335 20.60 18.62 4.85
C CYS A 335 20.39 17.23 5.47
N ILE A 336 19.98 16.26 4.64
CA ILE A 336 19.82 14.86 5.07
C ILE A 336 21.16 14.29 5.52
N ALA A 337 22.21 14.46 4.73
CA ALA A 337 23.54 13.95 5.04
C ALA A 337 24.08 14.53 6.36
N GLU A 338 23.98 15.84 6.53
CA GLU A 338 24.42 16.54 7.74
C GLU A 338 23.70 16.04 9.00
N ARG A 339 22.36 15.96 8.95
CA ARG A 339 21.56 15.48 10.09
C ARG A 339 21.79 14.02 10.39
N TYR A 340 21.89 13.18 9.37
CA TYR A 340 22.17 11.77 9.53
C TYR A 340 23.53 11.54 10.22
N ILE A 341 24.58 12.26 9.79
CA ILE A 341 25.90 12.21 10.43
C ILE A 341 25.82 12.66 11.89
N ALA A 342 25.06 13.72 12.18
CA ALA A 342 24.88 14.18 13.55
C ALA A 342 24.18 13.14 14.43
N GLU A 343 23.13 12.47 13.94
CA GLU A 343 22.43 11.42 14.68
C GLU A 343 23.32 10.20 14.93
N GLU A 344 24.02 9.71 13.91
CA GLU A 344 24.97 8.58 14.06
C GLU A 344 26.10 8.91 15.04
N ALA A 345 26.64 10.13 15.00
CA ALA A 345 27.68 10.57 15.93
C ALA A 345 27.15 10.62 17.37
N VAL A 346 25.93 11.12 17.58
CA VAL A 346 25.28 11.12 18.89
C VAL A 346 25.02 9.69 19.36
N GLU A 347 24.47 8.83 18.50
CA GLU A 347 24.20 7.43 18.85
C GLU A 347 25.49 6.69 19.22
N PHE A 348 26.56 6.86 18.43
CA PHE A 348 27.90 6.32 18.74
C PHE A 348 28.42 6.81 20.09
N CYS A 349 28.34 8.13 20.36
CA CYS A 349 28.76 8.69 21.64
C CYS A 349 27.94 8.13 22.81
N THR A 350 26.62 7.99 22.66
CA THR A 350 25.75 7.45 23.72
C THR A 350 26.08 6.00 24.10
N GLN A 351 26.61 5.20 23.17
CA GLN A 351 27.05 3.83 23.47
C GLN A 351 28.31 3.79 24.36
N HIS A 352 29.08 4.88 24.42
CA HIS A 352 30.35 4.97 25.14
C HIS A 352 30.26 5.85 26.40
N LEU A 353 29.10 6.45 26.67
CA LEU A 353 28.85 7.23 27.88
C LEU A 353 28.12 6.35 28.89
N SER A 354 28.76 6.04 30.03
CA SER A 354 28.06 5.46 31.19
C SER A 354 27.08 6.51 31.75
N ASP A 355 25.88 6.07 32.13
CA ASP A 355 24.84 6.88 32.79
C ASP A 355 24.07 7.91 31.94
N VAL A 356 24.11 7.80 30.60
CA VAL A 356 23.25 8.63 29.72
C VAL A 356 22.07 7.82 29.23
N SER A 357 20.88 8.11 29.77
CA SER A 357 19.62 7.58 29.23
C SER A 357 19.22 8.33 27.97
N THR A 358 18.97 7.62 26.86
CA THR A 358 18.44 8.23 25.63
C THR A 358 17.04 8.79 25.90
N VAL A 359 16.88 10.11 25.86
CA VAL A 359 15.58 10.76 26.07
C VAL A 359 14.64 10.39 24.92
N GLY A 360 13.48 9.80 25.24
CA GLY A 360 12.45 9.43 24.25
C GLY A 360 12.45 7.96 23.81
N VAL A 361 13.38 7.13 24.31
CA VAL A 361 13.32 5.66 24.14
C VAL A 361 12.87 5.05 25.48
N PRO A 362 11.73 4.33 25.54
CA PRO A 362 11.31 3.64 26.76
C PRO A 362 12.40 2.66 27.21
N SER A 363 12.72 2.64 28.50
CA SER A 363 13.65 1.67 29.07
C SER A 363 13.14 0.26 28.80
N SER A 364 13.81 -0.45 27.90
CA SER A 364 13.44 -1.79 27.47
C SER A 364 13.75 -2.80 28.57
N GLN A 365 12.84 -2.96 29.53
CA GLN A 365 12.91 -4.09 30.47
C GLN A 365 11.90 -5.21 30.16
N LYS A 366 10.99 -5.08 29.18
CA LYS A 366 9.98 -6.13 28.91
C LYS A 366 9.56 -6.39 27.45
N MET A 367 10.28 -5.90 26.44
CA MET A 367 9.92 -6.21 25.04
C MET A 367 11.14 -6.56 24.21
N GLY A 368 11.23 -7.84 23.81
CA GLY A 368 12.17 -8.35 22.81
C GLY A 368 11.82 -7.89 21.40
N VAL A 369 11.79 -6.58 21.18
CA VAL A 369 11.63 -5.98 19.86
C VAL A 369 13.00 -5.52 19.40
N SER A 370 13.48 -6.15 18.34
CA SER A 370 14.68 -5.77 17.62
C SER A 370 14.64 -4.27 17.27
N LYS A 371 15.69 -3.54 17.68
CA LYS A 371 15.95 -2.15 17.27
C LYS A 371 15.82 -2.01 15.75
N PRO A 372 15.45 -0.83 15.22
CA PRO A 372 15.58 -0.58 13.79
C PRO A 372 17.03 -0.86 13.41
N LEU A 373 17.24 -1.64 12.35
CA LEU A 373 18.55 -1.86 11.76
C LEU A 373 19.14 -0.49 11.37
N SER A 374 19.89 0.13 12.27
CA SER A 374 20.92 1.08 11.88
C SER A 374 21.92 0.27 11.06
N GLY A 375 22.10 0.68 9.81
CA GLY A 375 22.84 -0.06 8.81
C GLY A 375 24.34 -0.06 9.08
N CYS A 376 24.80 -0.94 9.97
CA CYS A 376 26.14 -1.55 9.97
C CYS A 376 26.24 -2.57 11.11
N THR A 377 25.64 -3.74 10.93
CA THR A 377 25.92 -4.93 11.75
C THR A 377 26.33 -6.12 10.90
N ASN A 378 27.07 -5.87 9.79
CA ASN A 378 27.84 -6.92 9.13
C ASN A 378 29.29 -6.86 9.62
N THR A 379 29.54 -7.47 10.76
CA THR A 379 30.87 -7.57 11.38
C THR A 379 31.85 -8.40 10.54
N GLU A 380 31.38 -9.33 9.69
CA GLU A 380 32.26 -10.23 8.92
C GLU A 380 33.00 -9.56 7.75
N GLU A 381 32.41 -8.55 7.09
CA GLU A 381 33.05 -7.88 5.94
C GLU A 381 34.03 -6.77 6.36
N VAL A 382 33.91 -6.25 7.59
CA VAL A 382 34.68 -5.09 8.06
C VAL A 382 35.96 -5.52 8.80
N LEU A 383 35.95 -6.70 9.44
CA LEU A 383 37.08 -7.27 10.18
C LEU A 383 38.41 -7.30 9.38
N PRO A 384 38.44 -7.77 8.11
CA PRO A 384 39.67 -7.78 7.31
C PRO A 384 40.27 -6.38 7.11
N TYR A 385 39.41 -5.37 7.02
CA TYR A 385 39.82 -3.98 6.80
C TYR A 385 40.37 -3.33 8.09
N ILE A 386 39.79 -3.68 9.24
CA ILE A 386 40.30 -3.26 10.56
C ILE A 386 41.69 -3.87 10.78
N GLU A 387 41.86 -5.16 10.51
CA GLU A 387 43.16 -5.84 10.67
C GLU A 387 44.25 -5.23 9.79
N GLN A 388 43.95 -5.00 8.50
CA GLN A 388 44.90 -4.36 7.57
C GLN A 388 45.27 -2.93 8.02
N HIS A 389 44.30 -2.15 8.49
CA HIS A 389 44.54 -0.80 8.99
C HIS A 389 45.44 -0.86 10.25
N MET A 390 45.17 -1.77 11.17
CA MET A 390 45.97 -1.94 12.38
C MET A 390 47.42 -2.34 12.06
N ILE A 391 47.64 -3.16 11.02
CA ILE A 391 48.98 -3.49 10.52
C ILE A 391 49.66 -2.25 9.92
N HIS A 392 48.93 -1.44 9.15
CA HIS A 392 49.45 -0.20 8.57
C HIS A 392 49.90 0.79 9.65
N ILE A 393 49.10 1.04 10.69
CA ILE A 393 49.46 1.93 11.81
C ILE A 393 50.70 1.41 12.55
N LYS A 394 50.76 0.09 12.82
CA LYS A 394 51.93 -0.53 13.48
C LYS A 394 53.21 -0.37 12.68
N THR A 395 53.11 -0.33 11.34
CA THR A 395 54.23 -0.17 10.42
C THR A 395 54.64 1.31 10.29
N ALA A 396 53.68 2.23 10.20
CA ALA A 396 53.92 3.66 10.10
C ALA A 396 54.42 4.28 11.42
N TYR A 397 54.07 3.69 12.56
CA TYR A 397 54.43 4.19 13.89
C TYR A 397 55.14 3.12 14.74
N PRO A 398 56.37 2.70 14.34
CA PRO A 398 57.07 1.56 14.96
C PRO A 398 57.39 1.77 16.44
N LYS A 399 57.59 3.03 16.88
CA LYS A 399 57.80 3.40 18.29
C LYS A 399 56.61 3.06 19.20
N PHE A 400 55.41 2.94 18.63
CA PHE A 400 54.17 2.68 19.37
C PHE A 400 53.60 1.29 19.11
N ARG A 401 54.31 0.43 18.36
CA ARG A 401 53.86 -0.90 17.93
C ARG A 401 53.43 -1.84 19.07
N LYS A 402 53.99 -1.66 20.27
CA LYS A 402 53.67 -2.45 21.48
C LYS A 402 52.64 -1.77 22.39
N ARG A 403 52.20 -0.54 22.10
CA ARG A 403 51.26 0.23 22.92
C ARG A 403 49.83 0.07 22.38
N THR A 404 49.16 -1.00 22.80
CA THR A 404 47.83 -1.39 22.30
C THR A 404 46.79 -0.27 22.41
N LYS A 405 46.73 0.43 23.55
CA LYS A 405 45.79 1.55 23.75
C LYS A 405 46.02 2.69 22.75
N TRP A 406 47.29 3.08 22.55
CA TRP A 406 47.67 4.13 21.61
C TRP A 406 47.33 3.75 20.15
N LEU A 407 47.56 2.50 19.77
CA LEU A 407 47.23 2.00 18.44
C LEU A 407 45.72 2.01 18.18
N GLN A 408 44.92 1.64 19.19
CA GLN A 408 43.47 1.68 19.12
C GLN A 408 42.96 3.13 19.00
N ASP A 409 43.48 4.03 19.82
CA ASP A 409 43.12 5.46 19.78
C ASP A 409 43.47 6.08 18.42
N LYS A 410 44.63 5.71 17.86
CA LYS A 410 45.08 6.18 16.54
C LYS A 410 44.26 5.60 15.39
N HIS A 411 43.88 4.33 15.46
CA HIS A 411 42.96 3.70 14.51
C HIS A 411 41.61 4.38 14.51
N ASN A 412 41.05 4.65 15.68
CA ASN A 412 39.77 5.33 15.82
C ASN A 412 39.84 6.76 15.26
N SER A 413 40.93 7.50 15.52
CA SER A 413 41.11 8.88 15.02
C SER A 413 41.29 8.96 13.49
N ILE A 414 42.00 8.02 12.88
CA ILE A 414 42.24 8.01 11.42
C ILE A 414 41.01 7.47 10.69
N SER A 415 40.36 6.45 11.24
CA SER A 415 39.16 5.85 10.66
C SER A 415 38.00 6.84 10.62
N PHE A 416 37.84 7.71 11.62
CA PHE A 416 36.79 8.74 11.65
C PHE A 416 36.94 9.77 10.51
N ASN A 417 38.16 10.24 10.26
CA ASN A 417 38.46 11.18 9.16
C ASN A 417 38.39 10.50 7.77
N GLY A 418 38.76 9.21 7.69
CA GLY A 418 38.63 8.40 6.47
C GLY A 418 37.18 8.04 6.12
N TYR A 419 36.35 7.73 7.11
CA TYR A 419 34.93 7.45 6.94
C TYR A 419 34.20 8.67 6.41
N ALA A 420 34.38 9.86 7.00
CA ALA A 420 33.78 11.10 6.55
C ALA A 420 34.09 11.44 5.07
N SER A 421 35.28 11.03 4.60
CA SER A 421 35.76 11.27 3.23
C SER A 421 35.22 10.24 2.23
N ARG A 422 35.19 8.95 2.58
CA ARG A 422 34.62 7.88 1.73
C ARG A 422 33.09 7.89 1.70
N PHE A 423 32.42 8.32 2.77
CA PHE A 423 30.97 8.44 2.82
C PHE A 423 30.44 9.51 1.86
N LYS A 424 31.14 10.65 1.72
CA LYS A 424 30.80 11.68 0.71
C LYS A 424 30.81 11.13 -0.72
N VAL A 425 31.67 10.15 -1.01
CA VAL A 425 31.79 9.52 -2.33
C VAL A 425 30.71 8.48 -2.56
N ASN A 426 30.38 7.67 -1.56
CA ASN A 426 29.33 6.64 -1.67
C ASN A 426 27.91 7.24 -1.61
N LEU A 427 27.67 8.29 -0.81
CA LEU A 427 26.40 9.01 -0.77
C LEU A 427 26.08 9.67 -2.12
N ARG A 428 27.10 10.22 -2.82
CA ARG A 428 26.94 10.72 -4.21
C ARG A 428 26.49 9.63 -5.17
N LYS A 429 26.96 8.38 -5.04
CA LYS A 429 26.57 7.28 -5.92
C LYS A 429 25.16 6.77 -5.63
N THR A 430 24.76 6.69 -4.36
CA THR A 430 23.40 6.26 -3.96
C THR A 430 22.34 7.32 -4.29
N ILE A 431 22.67 8.61 -4.15
CA ILE A 431 21.75 9.71 -4.47
C ILE A 431 21.57 9.93 -5.98
N MET A 432 22.63 9.78 -6.79
CA MET A 432 22.49 9.88 -8.25
C MET A 432 21.64 8.75 -8.88
N ALA A 433 21.47 7.62 -8.18
CA ALA A 433 20.57 6.55 -8.61
C ALA A 433 19.07 6.88 -8.37
N TYR A 434 18.76 7.78 -7.44
CA TYR A 434 17.38 8.12 -7.07
C TYR A 434 16.89 9.48 -7.61
N GLN A 435 17.77 10.35 -8.09
CA GLN A 435 17.41 11.65 -8.71
C GLN A 435 17.04 11.55 -10.20
N LYS A 436 16.90 10.35 -10.78
CA LYS A 436 16.42 10.13 -12.17
C LYS A 436 15.00 9.53 -12.27
N ILE A 437 14.24 9.55 -11.17
CA ILE A 437 12.79 9.26 -11.11
C ILE A 437 12.11 10.51 -10.55
#